data_AF-A0A7K0NUT9-F1
#
_entry.id   AF-A0A7K0NUT9-F1
#
_cell.length_a   1.000
_cell.length_b   1.000
_cell.length_c   1.000
_cell.angle_alpha   90.00
_cell.angle_beta   90.00
_cell.angle_gamma   90.00
#
_symmetry.space_group_name_H-M   'P 1'
#
loop_
_entity.id
_entity.type
_entity.pdbx_description
1 polymer ?
#
loop_
_entity_poly.entity_id
_entity_poly.type
_entity_poly.pdbx_seq_one_letter_code
_entity_poly.pdbx_strand_id
1 'polypeptide(L)'
;MEPIRPDFSGASIAGIIPALLGARPAAWVPVPADGAESIVLLVLDGLGWEQIEANRGLLPNISAMQGSAITSVAPSTTATALTSITTGLTPIEHGVLGYRVREEDDVLNILSWRTDQGSRPPEPEAFQRHAAFMGREVPVVTKSEFRSTGFTRAHLGGARLEGWSTVAVLVEQ
;
A
#
# COMPACT_ATOMS: atom_id res chain seq x y z
N MET A 1 14.10 13.14 17.24
CA MET A 1 13.70 11.74 16.98
C MET A 1 14.70 11.19 16.00
N GLU A 2 15.29 10.03 16.29
CA GLU A 2 16.27 9.39 15.40
C GLU A 2 15.51 8.72 14.23
N PRO A 3 15.99 8.83 12.98
CA PRO A 3 15.33 8.20 11.85
C PRO A 3 15.32 6.67 11.98
N ILE A 4 14.14 6.04 11.80
CA ILE A 4 14.02 4.59 11.80
C ILE A 4 14.34 4.07 10.39
N ARG A 5 15.28 3.11 10.29
CA ARG A 5 15.60 2.44 9.03
C ARG A 5 14.53 1.38 8.71
N PRO A 6 14.01 1.32 7.47
CA PRO A 6 13.13 0.23 7.05
C PRO A 6 13.78 -1.15 7.18
N ASP A 7 13.06 -2.11 7.77
CA ASP A 7 13.46 -3.52 7.85
C ASP A 7 12.88 -4.31 6.67
N PHE A 8 13.45 -4.10 5.49
CA PHE A 8 13.01 -4.78 4.26
C PHE A 8 13.25 -6.31 4.28
N SER A 9 14.06 -6.81 5.22
CA SER A 9 14.31 -8.24 5.44
C SER A 9 13.34 -8.90 6.40
N GLY A 10 12.61 -8.11 7.20
CA GLY A 10 11.75 -8.61 8.27
C GLY A 10 10.40 -7.90 8.29
N ALA A 11 10.09 -7.29 9.43
CA ALA A 11 8.77 -6.72 9.70
C ALA A 11 8.65 -5.33 9.05
N SER A 12 8.21 -5.30 7.79
CA SER A 12 7.94 -4.07 7.04
C SER A 12 6.68 -4.16 6.20
N ILE A 13 6.14 -3.01 5.82
CA ILE A 13 4.97 -2.93 4.94
C ILE A 13 5.21 -3.60 3.57
N ALA A 14 6.45 -3.57 3.06
CA ALA A 14 6.83 -4.27 1.83
C ALA A 14 6.85 -5.80 1.99
N GLY A 15 6.96 -6.29 3.23
CA GLY A 15 6.93 -7.71 3.56
C GLY A 15 5.51 -8.29 3.68
N ILE A 16 4.47 -7.46 3.79
CA ILE A 16 3.09 -7.92 4.08
C ILE A 16 2.60 -8.88 3.00
N ILE A 17 2.53 -8.45 1.74
CA ILE A 17 1.99 -9.28 0.66
C ILE A 17 2.82 -10.55 0.42
N PRO A 18 4.16 -10.49 0.34
CA PRO A 18 4.97 -11.71 0.24
C PRO A 18 4.77 -12.68 1.41
N ALA A 19 4.56 -12.18 2.62
CA ALA A 19 4.29 -13.01 3.79
C ALA A 19 2.91 -13.68 3.72
N LEU A 20 1.84 -12.89 3.48
CA LEU A 20 0.47 -13.40 3.44
C LEU A 20 0.23 -14.38 2.27
N LEU A 21 0.99 -14.25 1.18
CA LEU A 21 0.92 -15.17 0.04
C LEU A 21 1.89 -16.37 0.15
N GLY A 22 2.61 -16.51 1.27
CA GLY A 22 3.52 -17.63 1.53
C GLY A 22 4.81 -17.62 0.69
N ALA A 23 5.15 -16.49 0.08
CA ALA A 23 6.36 -16.35 -0.74
C ALA A 23 7.62 -16.06 0.10
N ARG A 24 7.47 -15.56 1.33
CA ARG A 24 8.57 -15.35 2.28
C ARG A 24 8.16 -15.81 3.68
N PRO A 25 9.05 -16.49 4.43
CA PRO A 25 8.82 -16.77 5.85
C PRO A 25 8.65 -15.46 6.62
N ALA A 26 7.65 -15.42 7.51
CA ALA A 26 7.33 -14.21 8.25
C ALA A 26 6.86 -14.53 9.67
N ALA A 27 7.82 -14.85 10.55
CA ALA A 27 7.55 -15.14 11.97
C ALA A 27 6.95 -13.95 12.75
N TRP A 28 6.99 -12.75 12.17
CA TRP A 28 6.38 -11.53 12.73
C TRP A 28 4.89 -11.39 12.39
N VAL A 29 4.36 -12.18 11.44
CA VAL A 29 2.92 -12.20 11.14
C VAL A 29 2.19 -12.89 12.31
N PRO A 30 1.13 -12.29 12.86
CA PRO A 30 0.39 -12.89 13.97
C PRO A 30 -0.19 -14.27 13.64
N VAL A 31 -0.17 -15.18 14.62
CA VAL A 31 -0.71 -16.55 14.50
C VAL A 31 -2.12 -16.62 13.90
N PRO A 32 -3.07 -15.72 14.25
CA PRO A 32 -4.40 -15.76 13.64
C PRO A 32 -4.44 -15.57 12.11
N ALA A 33 -3.39 -15.02 11.50
CA ALA A 33 -3.29 -14.90 10.05
C ALA A 33 -2.67 -16.14 9.39
N ASP A 34 -2.00 -17.01 10.16
CA ASP A 34 -1.46 -18.27 9.66
C ASP A 34 -2.59 -19.29 9.44
N GLY A 35 -2.66 -19.84 8.23
CA GLY A 35 -3.72 -20.79 7.84
C GLY A 35 -5.13 -20.19 7.75
N ALA A 36 -5.29 -18.87 7.79
CA ALA A 36 -6.59 -18.22 7.63
C ALA A 36 -7.20 -18.53 6.25
N GLU A 37 -8.48 -18.92 6.22
CA GLU A 37 -9.21 -19.20 4.97
C GLU A 37 -9.41 -17.94 4.11
N SER A 38 -9.42 -16.77 4.74
CA SER A 38 -9.59 -15.47 4.09
C SER A 38 -8.87 -14.39 4.89
N ILE A 39 -8.22 -13.46 4.18
CA ILE A 39 -7.48 -12.35 4.76
C ILE A 39 -7.97 -11.05 4.14
N VAL A 40 -8.32 -10.08 4.99
CA VAL A 40 -8.63 -8.71 4.58
C VAL A 40 -7.48 -7.80 5.02
N LEU A 41 -6.83 -7.17 4.04
CA LEU A 41 -5.80 -6.16 4.31
C LEU A 41 -6.45 -4.77 4.34
N LEU A 42 -6.57 -4.20 5.54
CA LEU A 42 -7.04 -2.83 5.74
C LEU A 42 -5.86 -1.91 6.02
N VAL A 43 -5.64 -0.92 5.14
CA VAL A 43 -4.60 0.09 5.31
C VAL A 43 -5.24 1.38 5.85
N LEU A 44 -4.79 1.81 7.03
CA LEU A 44 -5.20 3.07 7.64
C LEU A 44 -4.07 4.10 7.44
N ASP A 45 -4.23 4.97 6.46
CA ASP A 45 -3.21 5.97 6.12
C ASP A 45 -2.97 6.94 7.28
N GLY A 46 -1.70 7.17 7.61
CA GLY A 46 -1.29 8.07 8.70
C GLY A 46 -1.50 7.56 10.13
N LEU A 47 -1.95 6.31 10.35
CA LEU A 47 -2.11 5.72 11.68
C LEU A 47 -0.93 4.79 12.03
N GLY A 48 -0.01 5.27 12.86
CA GLY A 48 1.18 4.54 13.32
C GLY A 48 1.00 3.80 14.66
N TRP A 49 1.92 2.88 14.94
CA TRP A 49 1.91 2.07 16.18
C TRP A 49 1.90 2.91 17.46
N GLU A 50 2.74 3.94 17.55
CA GLU A 50 2.81 4.80 18.74
C GLU A 50 1.51 5.55 19.00
N GLN A 51 0.78 5.94 17.95
CA GLN A 51 -0.53 6.58 18.09
C GLN A 51 -1.57 5.59 18.62
N ILE A 52 -1.51 4.32 18.20
CA ILE A 52 -2.36 3.25 18.74
C ILE A 52 -2.04 3.01 20.22
N GLU A 53 -0.75 2.85 20.56
CA GLU A 53 -0.32 2.62 21.95
C GLU A 53 -0.75 3.76 22.89
N ALA A 54 -0.55 5.00 22.47
CA ALA A 54 -0.92 6.18 23.26
C ALA A 54 -2.45 6.33 23.45
N ASN A 55 -3.27 5.73 22.59
CA ASN A 55 -4.72 5.91 22.55
C ASN A 55 -5.51 4.61 22.68
N ARG A 56 -4.93 3.54 23.23
CA ARG A 56 -5.59 2.21 23.32
C ARG A 56 -6.99 2.25 23.92
N GLY A 57 -7.21 3.10 24.93
CA GLY A 57 -8.53 3.27 25.56
C GLY A 57 -9.62 3.84 24.65
N LEU A 58 -9.25 4.56 23.58
CA LEU A 58 -10.16 5.10 22.57
C LEU A 58 -10.39 4.14 21.40
N LEU A 59 -9.59 3.07 21.30
CA LEU A 59 -9.56 2.14 20.17
C LEU A 59 -9.82 0.69 20.62
N PRO A 60 -10.93 0.38 21.31
CA PRO A 60 -11.13 -0.91 21.97
C PRO A 60 -11.04 -2.10 21.01
N ASN A 61 -11.54 -1.96 19.78
CA ASN A 61 -11.48 -3.04 18.78
C ASN A 61 -10.05 -3.30 18.30
N ILE A 62 -9.26 -2.25 18.04
CA ILE A 62 -7.84 -2.39 17.64
C ILE A 62 -7.03 -2.92 18.81
N SER A 63 -7.27 -2.42 20.02
CA SER A 63 -6.57 -2.83 21.25
C SER A 63 -6.80 -4.30 21.62
N ALA A 64 -7.91 -4.91 21.16
CA ALA A 64 -8.20 -6.33 21.35
C ALA A 64 -7.52 -7.23 20.32
N MET A 65 -6.99 -6.68 19.22
CA MET A 65 -6.32 -7.45 18.17
C MET A 65 -4.87 -7.81 18.56
N GLN A 66 -4.37 -8.90 18.01
CA GLN A 66 -2.95 -9.27 18.12
C GLN A 66 -2.16 -8.55 17.03
N GLY A 67 -1.06 -7.89 17.41
CA GLY A 67 -0.22 -7.17 16.47
C GLY A 67 1.08 -6.67 17.12
N SER A 68 2.01 -6.26 16.27
CA SER A 68 3.26 -5.63 16.67
C SER A 68 3.62 -4.50 15.71
N ALA A 69 4.55 -3.63 16.13
CA ALA A 69 5.07 -2.59 15.26
C ALA A 69 5.82 -3.20 14.07
N ILE A 70 5.54 -2.70 12.86
CA ILE A 70 6.30 -2.97 11.65
C ILE A 70 6.83 -1.65 11.08
N THR A 71 7.90 -1.74 10.29
CA THR A 71 8.50 -0.55 9.66
C THR A 71 7.77 -0.16 8.38
N SER A 72 7.67 1.15 8.15
CA SER A 72 7.28 1.68 6.84
C SER A 72 8.48 1.66 5.88
N VAL A 73 8.33 2.29 4.72
CA VAL A 73 9.39 2.54 3.75
C VAL A 73 9.96 3.94 3.90
N ALA A 74 11.12 4.20 3.27
CA ALA A 74 11.71 5.53 3.18
C ALA A 74 11.81 5.96 1.70
N PRO A 75 11.22 7.10 1.30
CA PRO A 75 10.42 8.01 2.13
C PRO A 75 9.01 7.46 2.44
N SER A 76 8.49 7.75 3.64
CA SER A 76 7.19 7.25 4.12
C SER A 76 6.02 8.06 3.56
N THR A 77 5.92 8.19 2.24
CA THR A 77 4.79 8.84 1.57
C THR A 77 3.73 7.82 1.17
N THR A 78 2.46 8.22 1.09
CA THR A 78 1.35 7.36 0.66
C THR A 78 1.65 6.65 -0.66
N ALA A 79 2.18 7.39 -1.66
CA ALA A 79 2.50 6.83 -2.97
C ALA A 79 3.54 5.70 -2.90
N THR A 80 4.65 5.95 -2.19
CA THR A 80 5.72 4.96 -1.98
C THR A 80 5.21 3.77 -1.18
N ALA A 81 4.55 4.02 -0.05
CA ALA A 81 4.11 2.99 0.89
C ALA A 81 3.08 2.04 0.28
N LEU A 82 2.03 2.58 -0.37
CA LEU A 82 1.03 1.75 -1.03
C LEU A 82 1.63 0.92 -2.17
N THR A 83 2.56 1.49 -2.94
CA THR A 83 3.24 0.72 -3.99
C THR A 83 4.09 -0.40 -3.40
N SER A 84 4.83 -0.14 -2.31
CA SER A 84 5.60 -1.19 -1.64
C SER A 84 4.71 -2.28 -1.05
N ILE A 85 3.56 -1.93 -0.46
CA ILE A 85 2.57 -2.89 0.05
C ILE A 85 2.09 -3.79 -1.08
N THR A 86 1.58 -3.23 -2.17
CA THR A 86 0.91 -4.01 -3.21
C THR A 86 1.88 -4.83 -4.04
N THR A 87 3.08 -4.32 -4.29
CA THR A 87 4.10 -5.02 -5.11
C THR A 87 4.96 -5.98 -4.29
N GLY A 88 5.03 -5.79 -2.96
CA GLY A 88 5.95 -6.52 -2.10
C GLY A 88 7.43 -6.15 -2.31
N LEU A 89 7.69 -5.01 -2.96
CA LEU A 89 9.01 -4.54 -3.34
C LEU A 89 9.40 -3.29 -2.54
N THR A 90 10.70 -3.04 -2.45
CA THR A 90 11.25 -1.82 -1.87
C THR A 90 11.09 -0.61 -2.82
N PRO A 91 11.17 0.62 -2.31
CA PRO A 91 11.05 1.84 -3.13
C PRO A 91 11.98 1.87 -4.34
N ILE A 92 13.21 1.39 -4.18
CA ILE A 92 14.19 1.37 -5.27
C ILE A 92 13.87 0.33 -6.35
N GLU A 93 13.21 -0.77 -5.98
CA GLU A 93 12.84 -1.83 -6.92
C GLU A 93 11.59 -1.45 -7.74
N HIS A 94 10.59 -0.80 -7.12
CA HIS A 94 9.36 -0.40 -7.82
C HIS A 94 9.39 1.03 -8.38
N GLY A 95 10.39 1.85 -8.05
CA GLY A 95 10.65 3.16 -8.67
C GLY A 95 9.78 4.34 -8.22
N VAL A 96 8.77 4.13 -7.37
CA VAL A 96 7.89 5.21 -6.84
C VAL A 96 8.51 5.82 -5.57
N LEU A 97 9.42 6.77 -5.74
CA LEU A 97 10.25 7.34 -4.65
C LEU A 97 9.67 8.58 -3.96
N GLY A 98 8.37 8.83 -4.12
CA GLY A 98 7.67 9.96 -3.51
C GLY A 98 6.42 10.31 -4.31
N TYR A 99 5.82 11.47 -4.01
CA TYR A 99 4.64 11.95 -4.74
C TYR A 99 4.97 12.90 -5.90
N ARG A 100 6.21 13.41 -5.99
CA ARG A 100 6.71 14.23 -7.10
C ARG A 100 7.95 13.57 -7.68
N VAL A 101 7.88 13.21 -8.95
CA VAL A 101 8.97 12.53 -9.66
C VAL A 101 9.33 13.35 -10.89
N ARG A 102 10.63 13.56 -11.11
CA ARG A 102 11.12 14.21 -12.33
C ARG A 102 10.86 13.29 -13.51
N GLU A 103 10.13 13.79 -14.50
CA GLU A 103 9.81 13.08 -15.75
C GLU A 103 10.30 13.93 -16.91
N GLU A 104 11.39 13.53 -17.55
CA GLU A 104 12.06 14.31 -18.60
C GLU A 104 12.29 15.78 -18.18
N ASP A 105 11.58 16.72 -18.80
CA ASP A 105 11.65 18.17 -18.53
C ASP A 105 10.47 18.70 -17.69
N ASP A 106 9.68 17.79 -17.12
CA ASP A 106 8.51 18.10 -16.29
C ASP A 106 8.56 17.35 -14.94
N VAL A 107 7.55 17.57 -14.10
CA VAL A 107 7.39 16.90 -12.81
C VAL A 107 6.03 16.22 -12.77
N LEU A 108 6.04 14.89 -12.63
CA LEU A 108 4.85 14.09 -12.42
C LEU A 108 4.43 14.15 -10.94
N ASN A 109 3.21 14.61 -10.69
CA ASN A 109 2.51 14.36 -9.43
C ASN A 109 1.89 12.97 -9.49
N ILE A 110 2.41 12.04 -8.70
CA ILE A 110 1.99 10.65 -8.68
C ILE A 110 0.52 10.52 -8.25
N LEU A 111 0.08 11.24 -7.22
CA LEU A 111 -1.27 11.06 -6.67
C LEU A 111 -2.36 11.51 -7.65
N SER A 112 -2.14 12.60 -8.39
CA SER A 112 -3.07 13.07 -9.42
C SER A 112 -2.82 12.49 -10.81
N TRP A 113 -1.66 11.86 -11.00
CA TRP A 113 -1.12 11.41 -12.28
C TRP A 113 -1.10 12.50 -13.35
N ARG A 114 -0.68 13.71 -12.95
CA ARG A 114 -0.56 14.89 -13.82
C ARG A 114 0.83 15.46 -13.74
N THR A 115 1.30 15.99 -14.86
CA THR A 115 2.55 16.73 -14.92
C THR A 115 2.29 18.21 -14.65
N ASP A 116 3.26 18.90 -14.06
CA ASP A 116 3.09 20.31 -13.65
C ASP A 116 2.96 21.27 -14.83
N GLN A 117 3.71 21.04 -15.92
CA GLN A 117 3.68 21.87 -17.12
C GLN A 117 2.68 21.37 -18.18
N GLY A 118 1.94 20.30 -17.88
CA GLY A 118 0.90 19.76 -18.76
C GLY A 118 1.43 18.89 -19.90
N SER A 119 2.70 18.46 -19.85
CA SER A 119 3.21 17.39 -20.72
C SER A 119 2.39 16.10 -20.56
N ARG A 120 2.39 15.22 -21.55
CA ARG A 120 1.67 13.93 -21.43
C ARG A 120 2.34 13.10 -20.32
N PRO A 121 1.61 12.66 -19.27
CA PRO A 121 2.20 11.80 -18.25
C PRO A 121 2.57 10.43 -18.85
N PRO A 122 3.58 9.73 -18.27
CA PRO A 122 3.96 8.41 -18.72
C PRO A 122 2.81 7.41 -18.50
N GLU A 123 2.78 6.36 -19.30
CA GLU A 123 1.85 5.25 -19.09
C GLU A 123 2.16 4.59 -17.72
N PRO A 124 1.16 4.47 -16.82
CA PRO A 124 1.34 3.92 -15.47
C PRO A 124 2.10 2.60 -15.39
N GLU A 125 1.76 1.64 -16.25
CA GLU A 125 2.34 0.30 -16.29
C GLU A 125 3.76 0.30 -16.91
N ALA A 126 4.13 1.37 -17.62
CA ALA A 126 5.51 1.55 -18.09
C ALA A 126 6.39 2.20 -17.01
N PHE A 127 5.79 3.09 -16.19
CA PHE A 127 6.42 3.76 -15.06
C PHE A 127 6.68 2.79 -13.89
N GLN A 128 5.67 2.03 -13.50
CA GLN A 128 5.77 0.94 -12.52
C GLN A 128 5.36 -0.35 -13.24
N ARG A 129 6.29 -1.29 -13.35
CA ARG A 129 6.13 -2.49 -14.21
C ARG A 129 5.80 -3.77 -13.46
N HIS A 130 5.81 -3.74 -12.13
CA HIS A 130 5.68 -4.95 -11.33
C HIS A 130 4.22 -5.15 -10.93
N ALA A 131 3.70 -6.34 -11.22
CA ALA A 131 2.32 -6.69 -10.91
C ALA A 131 2.00 -6.53 -9.41
N ALA A 132 0.80 -6.04 -9.11
CA ALA A 132 0.27 -6.05 -7.76
C ALA A 132 0.04 -7.49 -7.28
N PHE A 133 0.15 -7.70 -5.97
CA PHE A 133 -0.16 -8.94 -5.28
C PHE A 133 0.57 -10.17 -5.85
N MET A 134 1.82 -9.98 -6.30
CA MET A 134 2.61 -11.01 -6.98
C MET A 134 1.91 -11.61 -8.20
N GLY A 135 1.08 -10.82 -8.89
CA GLY A 135 0.31 -11.24 -10.05
C GLY A 135 -0.98 -12.00 -9.74
N ARG A 136 -1.36 -12.14 -8.47
CA ARG A 136 -2.65 -12.74 -8.09
C ARG A 136 -3.79 -11.75 -8.29
N GLU A 137 -4.93 -12.26 -8.75
CA GLU A 137 -6.16 -11.48 -8.80
C GLU A 137 -6.73 -11.32 -7.39
N VAL A 138 -6.48 -10.16 -6.78
CA VAL A 138 -7.00 -9.80 -5.47
C VAL A 138 -8.09 -8.74 -5.64
N PRO A 139 -9.30 -8.94 -5.05
CA PRO A 139 -10.31 -7.91 -4.99
C PRO A 139 -9.84 -6.73 -4.14
N VAL A 140 -9.92 -5.52 -4.68
CA VAL A 140 -9.52 -4.29 -4.01
C VAL A 140 -10.68 -3.34 -3.96
N VAL A 141 -11.16 -3.07 -2.76
CA VAL A 141 -12.25 -2.13 -2.52
C VAL A 141 -11.68 -0.72 -2.46
N THR A 142 -12.06 0.12 -3.41
CA THR A 142 -11.57 1.50 -3.52
C THR A 142 -12.69 2.45 -3.95
N LYS A 143 -12.52 3.75 -3.72
CA LYS A 143 -13.51 4.71 -4.22
C LYS A 143 -13.58 4.66 -5.74
N SER A 144 -14.79 4.71 -6.28
CA SER A 144 -15.05 4.66 -7.73
C SER A 144 -14.28 5.74 -8.50
N GLU A 145 -14.05 6.91 -7.90
CA GLU A 145 -13.27 8.02 -8.49
C GLU A 145 -11.79 7.68 -8.74
N PHE A 146 -11.22 6.72 -8.00
CA PHE A 146 -9.82 6.33 -8.16
C PHE A 146 -9.62 5.20 -9.18
N ARG A 147 -10.68 4.48 -9.56
CA ARG A 147 -10.62 3.25 -10.36
C ARG A 147 -9.80 3.38 -11.65
N SER A 148 -9.85 4.55 -12.30
CA SER A 148 -9.15 4.83 -13.56
C SER A 148 -7.98 5.80 -13.41
N THR A 149 -7.58 6.16 -12.19
CA THR A 149 -6.44 7.06 -11.99
C THR A 149 -5.14 6.36 -12.36
N GLY A 150 -4.17 7.13 -12.84
CA GLY A 150 -2.87 6.55 -13.19
C GLY A 150 -2.14 5.97 -11.99
N PHE A 151 -2.30 6.53 -10.79
CA PHE A 151 -1.69 5.93 -9.60
C PHE A 151 -2.30 4.57 -9.27
N THR A 152 -3.62 4.44 -9.31
CA THR A 152 -4.30 3.14 -9.15
C THR A 152 -3.80 2.13 -10.18
N ARG A 153 -3.68 2.51 -11.46
CA ARG A 153 -3.10 1.64 -12.48
C ARG A 153 -1.65 1.25 -12.17
N ALA A 154 -0.84 2.17 -11.68
CA ALA A 154 0.58 1.94 -11.39
C ALA A 154 0.80 0.99 -10.20
N HIS A 155 0.02 1.04 -9.13
CA HIS A 155 0.26 0.21 -7.94
C HIS A 155 -0.73 -0.95 -7.77
N LEU A 156 -1.87 -0.93 -8.45
CA LEU A 156 -2.89 -1.99 -8.42
C LEU A 156 -3.10 -2.62 -9.80
N GLY A 157 -2.14 -2.47 -10.71
CA GLY A 157 -2.18 -3.07 -12.05
C GLY A 157 -2.45 -4.57 -11.97
N GLY A 158 -3.52 -5.02 -12.64
CA GLY A 158 -3.98 -6.41 -12.66
C GLY A 158 -4.90 -6.83 -11.50
N ALA A 159 -5.16 -5.97 -10.51
CA ALA A 159 -6.10 -6.26 -9.43
C ALA A 159 -7.56 -6.08 -9.86
N ARG A 160 -8.48 -6.80 -9.20
CA ARG A 160 -9.93 -6.65 -9.44
C ARG A 160 -10.48 -5.51 -8.59
N LEU A 161 -10.69 -4.35 -9.20
CA LEU A 161 -11.14 -3.16 -8.48
C LEU A 161 -12.66 -3.16 -8.27
N GLU A 162 -13.08 -3.24 -7.02
CA GLU A 162 -14.46 -3.06 -6.59
C GLU A 162 -14.67 -1.63 -6.12
N GLY A 163 -15.46 -0.88 -6.89
CA GLY A 163 -15.72 0.54 -6.65
C GLY A 163 -16.82 0.77 -5.62
N TRP A 164 -16.63 1.76 -4.74
CA TRP A 164 -17.71 2.29 -3.90
C TRP A 164 -17.83 3.81 -4.03
N SER A 165 -19.04 4.33 -3.83
CA SER A 165 -19.34 5.77 -3.97
C SER A 165 -19.81 6.40 -2.65
N THR A 166 -20.47 5.62 -1.79
CA THR A 166 -20.86 6.01 -0.42
C THR A 166 -20.62 4.84 0.53
N VAL A 167 -20.48 5.12 1.83
CA VAL A 167 -20.28 4.07 2.84
C VAL A 167 -21.49 3.11 2.91
N ALA A 168 -22.69 3.58 2.59
CA ALA A 168 -23.88 2.72 2.54
C ALA A 168 -23.75 1.59 1.49
N VAL A 169 -23.13 1.89 0.34
CA VAL A 169 -22.93 0.93 -0.76
C VAL A 169 -21.88 -0.15 -0.41
N LEU A 170 -21.02 0.10 0.57
CA LEU A 170 -19.99 -0.85 1.03
C LEU A 170 -20.57 -2.06 1.79
N VAL A 171 -21.80 -1.95 2.31
CA VAL A 171 -22.45 -3.01 3.11
C VAL A 171 -23.27 -3.98 2.25
N GLU A 172 -23.58 -3.62 1.00
CA GLU A 172 -24.55 -4.31 0.14
C GLU A 172 -23.96 -5.13 -1.02
N GLN A 173 -22.62 -5.31 -1.08
CA GLN A 173 -21.96 -6.08 -2.15
C GLN A 173 -21.72 -7.54 -1.78
#